data_AF-A0A5B9WN37-F1
#
_entry.id   AF-A0A5B9WN37-F1
#
_cell.length_a   1.000
_cell.length_b   1.000
_cell.length_c   1.000
_cell.angle_alpha   90.00
_cell.angle_beta   90.00
_cell.angle_gamma   90.00
#
_symmetry.space_group_name_H-M   'P 1'
#
loop_
_entity.id
_entity.type
_entity.pdbx_description
1 polymer ?
#
loop_
_entity_poly.entity_id
_entity_poly.type
_entity_poly.pdbx_seq_one_letter_code
_entity_poly.pdbx_strand_id
1 'polypeptide(L)'
;MLFSCERPEAGGIDWGKLERKYAAEEDSLKLKAVAFLKENTPYVGSETVEFYRNDNNEIVPLRFADYKNDTILKEHLFSNNIDFRPHYRYDTTIMTTADIAETIEEAFADWRKYPWNKHVSFDHFLNYLLPYKVFDEYPGAWRKDVKERYAEDISELIQKSRQDSFRNLYMKSNELYYAFNLYKVGRIFDYTPRPSFMSKSPGYDEILCFRYGDCYAGSYLNVYFLRAIGIPATVDFIPHWGCKNGTHSAEVFIDETGKFSTPSGRELVNCAKAFRLNFRKQDVWKDSIAPFVDSPKFVLKHLQHNHWSDVTGEHTRVKDIALPAVLKEPYGYSYAYICVLDYGKWAPLYWGKVTAKDTVTFRNMGYPMLYRVAIQDGDSYKIASPVYMVDSTGKVNHIAPDFRAKIDASFQKLNTGTDSWVEKGEEYDLFVMNGNSTWQAVASGICAKDSVISFSGIPGKGLYRLVKKGDMRELSRPFTISNKTQVWW
;
A
#
# COMPACT_ATOMS: atom_id res chain seq x y z
N MET A 1 -0.21 19.91 -44.14
CA MET A 1 -0.52 18.47 -43.98
C MET A 1 -1.55 18.35 -42.88
N LEU A 2 -2.73 17.85 -43.22
CA LEU A 2 -3.84 17.64 -42.28
C LEU A 2 -3.46 16.49 -41.36
N PHE A 3 -3.25 16.77 -40.07
CA PHE A 3 -3.18 15.75 -39.05
C PHE A 3 -4.60 15.24 -38.80
N SER A 4 -4.88 13.99 -39.18
CA SER A 4 -6.12 13.33 -38.80
C SER A 4 -6.11 13.09 -37.29
N CYS A 5 -6.97 13.79 -36.57
CA CYS A 5 -7.40 13.37 -35.23
C CYS A 5 -8.25 12.11 -35.41
N GLU A 6 -7.61 10.94 -35.42
CA GLU A 6 -8.31 9.70 -35.12
C GLU A 6 -8.72 9.75 -33.65
N ARG A 7 -10.03 9.73 -33.39
CA ARG A 7 -10.54 9.37 -32.07
C ARG A 7 -10.01 7.96 -31.75
N PRO A 8 -9.59 7.66 -30.51
CA PRO A 8 -9.30 6.28 -30.15
C PRO A 8 -10.55 5.45 -30.47
N GLU A 9 -10.40 4.40 -31.27
CA GLU A 9 -11.46 3.40 -31.44
C GLU A 9 -11.92 2.98 -30.04
N ALA A 10 -13.24 2.94 -29.81
CA ALA A 10 -13.76 2.42 -28.55
C ALA A 10 -13.18 1.01 -28.34
N GLY A 11 -12.53 0.79 -27.19
CA GLY A 11 -11.75 -0.42 -26.94
C GLY A 11 -12.59 -1.69 -27.10
N GLY A 12 -11.96 -2.70 -27.68
CA GLY A 12 -12.54 -4.02 -27.96
C GLY A 12 -11.43 -5.03 -28.18
N ILE A 13 -11.35 -6.01 -27.27
CA ILE A 13 -10.34 -7.08 -27.34
C ILE A 13 -10.95 -8.29 -28.06
N ASP A 14 -10.44 -8.60 -29.26
CA ASP A 14 -10.73 -9.85 -29.96
C ASP A 14 -9.79 -10.95 -29.45
N TRP A 15 -10.21 -11.60 -28.35
CA TRP A 15 -9.50 -12.72 -27.77
C TRP A 15 -9.30 -13.89 -28.74
N GLY A 16 -10.26 -14.13 -29.64
CA GLY A 16 -10.19 -15.22 -30.62
C GLY A 16 -9.09 -14.99 -31.66
N LYS A 17 -8.86 -13.73 -32.06
CA LYS A 17 -7.73 -13.35 -32.93
C LYS A 17 -6.39 -13.58 -32.24
N LEU A 18 -6.28 -13.26 -30.95
CA LEU A 18 -5.06 -13.52 -30.16
C LEU A 18 -4.81 -15.02 -29.96
N GLU A 19 -5.84 -15.79 -29.64
CA GLU A 19 -5.77 -17.24 -29.50
C GLU A 19 -5.28 -17.88 -30.81
N ARG A 20 -5.86 -17.52 -31.96
CA ARG A 20 -5.39 -18.01 -33.27
C ARG A 20 -3.95 -17.60 -33.59
N LYS A 21 -3.55 -16.36 -33.26
CA LYS A 21 -2.18 -15.86 -33.46
C LYS A 21 -1.16 -16.70 -32.71
N TYR A 22 -1.48 -17.15 -31.49
CA TYR A 22 -0.55 -17.85 -30.61
C TYR A 22 -0.79 -19.38 -30.52
N ALA A 23 -1.74 -19.93 -31.28
CA ALA A 23 -2.10 -21.35 -31.29
C ALA A 23 -1.12 -22.26 -32.06
N ALA A 24 -0.33 -21.73 -33.00
CA ALA A 24 0.55 -22.52 -33.87
C ALA A 24 1.86 -22.97 -33.22
N GLU A 25 2.11 -22.58 -31.98
CA GLU A 25 3.30 -22.95 -31.21
C GLU A 25 2.96 -24.15 -30.30
N GLU A 26 3.54 -25.33 -30.55
CA GLU A 26 3.18 -26.65 -29.95
C GLU A 26 3.10 -26.70 -28.40
N ASP A 27 3.69 -25.75 -27.68
CA ASP A 27 3.53 -25.53 -26.23
C ASP A 27 3.67 -24.03 -25.87
N SER A 28 2.94 -23.15 -26.56
CA SER A 28 3.15 -21.71 -26.37
C SER A 28 2.77 -21.22 -24.98
N LEU A 29 3.78 -20.84 -24.21
CA LEU A 29 3.59 -19.98 -23.03
C LEU A 29 2.81 -18.70 -23.37
N LYS A 30 2.87 -18.19 -24.62
CA LYS A 30 2.09 -17.02 -25.03
C LYS A 30 0.59 -17.30 -25.09
N LEU A 31 0.19 -18.50 -25.52
CA LEU A 31 -1.23 -18.89 -25.48
C LEU A 31 -1.75 -18.96 -24.04
N LYS A 32 -0.93 -19.47 -23.10
CA LYS A 32 -1.25 -19.46 -21.66
C LYS A 32 -1.34 -18.02 -21.12
N ALA A 33 -0.50 -17.09 -21.61
CA ALA A 33 -0.59 -15.67 -21.29
C ALA A 33 -1.87 -15.01 -21.83
N VAL A 34 -2.30 -15.34 -23.06
CA VAL A 34 -3.61 -14.90 -23.60
C VAL A 34 -4.75 -15.38 -22.70
N ALA A 35 -4.75 -16.67 -22.34
CA ALA A 35 -5.78 -17.23 -21.46
C ALA A 35 -5.81 -16.51 -20.10
N PHE A 36 -4.64 -16.25 -19.51
CA PHE A 36 -4.53 -15.51 -18.27
C PHE A 36 -5.10 -14.09 -18.37
N LEU A 37 -4.74 -13.32 -19.41
CA LEU A 37 -5.27 -11.95 -19.58
C LEU A 37 -6.79 -11.98 -19.85
N LYS A 38 -7.27 -12.91 -20.69
CA LYS A 38 -8.70 -13.10 -20.98
C LYS A 38 -9.53 -13.35 -19.72
N GLU A 39 -9.00 -14.16 -18.81
CA GLU A 39 -9.67 -14.48 -17.54
C GLU A 39 -9.72 -13.29 -16.57
N ASN A 40 -8.69 -12.45 -16.54
CA ASN A 40 -8.52 -11.43 -15.49
C ASN A 40 -8.91 -10.01 -15.92
N THR A 41 -8.71 -9.63 -17.19
CA THR A 41 -9.03 -8.28 -17.71
C THR A 41 -10.49 -7.83 -17.47
N PRO A 42 -11.52 -8.69 -17.51
CA PRO A 42 -12.91 -8.28 -17.22
C PRO A 42 -13.15 -7.77 -15.78
N TYR A 43 -12.23 -8.04 -14.85
CA TYR A 43 -12.38 -7.68 -13.43
C TYR A 43 -11.50 -6.51 -13.00
N VAL A 44 -10.75 -5.93 -13.93
CA VAL A 44 -9.91 -4.76 -13.70
C VAL A 44 -10.42 -3.57 -14.52
N GLY A 45 -10.29 -2.39 -13.93
CA GLY A 45 -10.63 -1.12 -14.56
C GLY A 45 -9.58 -0.08 -14.21
N SER A 46 -9.63 1.02 -14.95
CA SER A 46 -8.70 2.13 -14.84
C SER A 46 -9.43 3.43 -14.59
N GLU A 47 -8.84 4.26 -13.75
CA GLU A 47 -9.20 5.67 -13.69
C GLU A 47 -8.54 6.44 -14.84
N THR A 48 -9.33 7.25 -15.53
CA THR A 48 -8.94 8.12 -16.63
C THR A 48 -9.31 9.55 -16.29
N VAL A 49 -8.53 10.53 -16.74
CA VAL A 49 -8.87 11.95 -16.59
C VAL A 49 -9.35 12.47 -17.94
N GLU A 50 -10.60 12.94 -17.98
CA GLU A 50 -11.18 13.58 -19.16
C GLU A 50 -11.13 15.10 -18.97
N PHE A 51 -10.48 15.78 -19.91
CA PHE A 51 -10.40 17.23 -19.94
C PHE A 51 -11.53 17.80 -20.81
N TYR A 52 -12.17 18.86 -20.35
CA TYR A 52 -13.28 19.51 -21.08
C TYR A 52 -13.26 21.03 -20.90
N ARG A 53 -13.77 21.78 -21.88
CA ARG A 53 -13.94 23.23 -21.73
C ARG A 53 -15.13 23.56 -20.84
N ASN A 54 -14.94 24.45 -19.88
CA ASN A 54 -15.97 24.82 -18.90
C ASN A 54 -17.19 25.53 -19.49
N ASP A 55 -17.03 26.21 -20.63
CA ASP A 55 -18.08 27.00 -21.26
C ASP A 55 -19.08 26.15 -22.06
N ASN A 56 -18.62 25.05 -22.66
CA ASN A 56 -19.44 24.25 -23.59
C ASN A 56 -19.38 22.72 -23.37
N ASN A 57 -18.63 22.23 -22.37
CA ASN A 57 -18.39 20.80 -22.10
C ASN A 57 -17.75 20.02 -23.27
N GLU A 58 -17.10 20.69 -24.22
CA GLU A 58 -16.35 20.06 -25.30
C GLU A 58 -15.14 19.32 -24.73
N ILE A 59 -15.00 18.04 -25.09
CA ILE A 59 -13.86 17.22 -24.67
C ILE A 59 -12.59 17.67 -25.38
N VAL A 60 -11.54 17.94 -24.61
CA VAL A 60 -10.22 18.35 -25.11
C VAL A 60 -9.25 17.18 -24.98
N PRO A 61 -8.64 16.69 -26.08
CA PRO A 61 -7.71 15.57 -26.02
C PRO A 61 -6.34 16.04 -25.50
N LEU A 62 -6.16 16.07 -24.18
CA LEU A 62 -4.87 16.35 -23.53
C LEU A 62 -4.29 15.07 -22.92
N ARG A 63 -2.96 14.96 -22.93
CA ARG A 63 -2.23 13.86 -22.29
C ARG A 63 -1.17 14.42 -21.36
N PHE A 64 -1.03 13.82 -20.18
CA PHE A 64 -0.01 14.22 -19.20
C PHE A 64 1.42 14.18 -19.78
N ALA A 65 1.72 13.21 -20.64
CA ALA A 65 3.01 13.05 -21.30
C ALA A 65 3.42 14.24 -22.19
N ASP A 66 2.45 15.07 -22.64
CA ASP A 66 2.73 16.26 -23.44
C ASP A 66 3.22 17.45 -22.59
N TYR A 67 3.19 17.33 -21.26
CA TYR A 67 3.56 18.39 -20.31
C TYR A 67 4.82 18.03 -19.51
N LYS A 68 5.76 18.97 -19.46
CA LYS A 68 7.02 18.79 -18.72
C LYS A 68 6.83 18.71 -17.21
N ASN A 69 5.87 19.47 -16.67
CA ASN A 69 5.50 19.47 -15.27
C ASN A 69 4.03 19.88 -15.05
N ASP A 70 3.52 19.69 -13.83
CA ASP A 70 2.14 20.04 -13.45
C ASP A 70 1.86 21.55 -13.48
N THR A 71 2.86 22.41 -13.24
CA THR A 71 2.71 23.87 -13.36
C THR A 71 2.30 24.27 -14.77
N ILE A 72 3.01 23.79 -15.79
CA ILE A 72 2.71 24.10 -17.21
C ILE A 72 1.34 23.54 -17.60
N LEU A 73 1.01 22.33 -17.14
CA LEU A 73 -0.32 21.75 -17.34
C LEU A 73 -1.40 22.65 -16.75
N LYS A 74 -1.28 23.04 -15.47
CA LYS A 74 -2.25 23.88 -14.76
C LYS A 74 -2.40 25.26 -15.41
N GLU A 75 -1.30 25.87 -15.84
CA GLU A 75 -1.32 27.14 -16.59
C GLU A 75 -2.06 27.02 -17.93
N HIS A 76 -1.83 25.91 -18.66
CA HIS A 76 -2.53 25.63 -19.91
C HIS A 76 -4.03 25.43 -19.69
N LEU A 77 -4.41 24.65 -18.67
CA LEU A 77 -5.81 24.42 -18.32
C LEU A 77 -6.50 25.73 -17.95
N PHE A 78 -5.89 26.53 -17.07
CA PHE A 78 -6.43 27.82 -16.64
C PHE A 78 -6.61 28.80 -17.81
N SER A 79 -5.56 28.97 -18.64
CA SER A 79 -5.57 29.94 -19.74
C SER A 79 -6.57 29.60 -20.84
N ASN A 80 -6.97 28.33 -20.96
CA ASN A 80 -7.91 27.85 -21.98
C ASN A 80 -9.29 27.52 -21.43
N ASN A 81 -9.55 27.85 -20.15
CA ASN A 81 -10.80 27.54 -19.45
C ASN A 81 -11.18 26.05 -19.55
N ILE A 82 -10.18 25.19 -19.35
CA ILE A 82 -10.32 23.73 -19.37
C ILE A 82 -10.35 23.24 -17.92
N ASP A 83 -11.33 22.40 -17.62
CA ASP A 83 -11.44 21.67 -16.36
C ASP A 83 -11.31 20.16 -16.65
N PHE A 84 -11.28 19.36 -15.60
CA PHE A 84 -11.08 17.93 -15.70
C PHE A 84 -12.05 17.16 -14.81
N ARG A 85 -12.38 15.94 -15.23
CA ARG A 85 -13.15 15.00 -14.41
C ARG A 85 -12.58 13.58 -14.52
N PRO A 86 -12.30 12.91 -13.38
CA PRO A 86 -11.90 11.53 -13.39
C PRO A 86 -13.09 10.61 -13.71
N HIS A 87 -12.84 9.57 -14.49
CA HIS A 87 -13.80 8.51 -14.84
C HIS A 87 -13.18 7.14 -14.61
N TYR A 88 -13.96 6.21 -14.08
CA TYR A 88 -13.57 4.81 -13.99
C TYR A 88 -14.12 4.02 -15.19
N ARG A 89 -13.27 3.28 -15.89
CA ARG A 89 -13.66 2.45 -17.04
C ARG A 89 -13.02 1.06 -16.93
N TYR A 90 -13.79 0.02 -17.23
CA TYR A 90 -13.22 -1.33 -17.34
C TYR A 90 -12.22 -1.41 -18.47
N ASP A 91 -11.12 -2.14 -18.26
CA ASP A 91 -10.04 -2.24 -19.24
C ASP A 91 -10.52 -2.83 -20.57
N THR A 92 -11.52 -3.71 -20.52
CA THR A 92 -12.17 -4.29 -21.70
C THR A 92 -12.78 -3.26 -22.65
N THR A 93 -13.01 -2.02 -22.21
CA THR A 93 -13.59 -0.94 -23.02
C THR A 93 -12.59 0.12 -23.47
N ILE A 94 -11.34 0.06 -22.98
CA ILE A 94 -10.28 1.01 -23.31
C ILE A 94 -9.07 0.35 -23.98
N MET A 95 -8.84 -0.95 -23.73
CA MET A 95 -7.77 -1.72 -24.35
C MET A 95 -8.22 -2.30 -25.70
N THR A 96 -7.28 -2.39 -26.64
CA THR A 96 -7.48 -3.00 -27.95
C THR A 96 -6.79 -4.36 -28.06
N THR A 97 -7.12 -5.10 -29.13
CA THR A 97 -6.41 -6.34 -29.47
C THR A 97 -4.91 -6.11 -29.72
N ALA A 98 -4.54 -4.94 -30.25
CA ALA A 98 -3.16 -4.57 -30.52
C ALA A 98 -2.38 -4.36 -29.21
N ASP A 99 -2.96 -3.64 -28.25
CA ASP A 99 -2.33 -3.36 -26.95
C ASP A 99 -2.02 -4.65 -26.17
N ILE A 100 -2.94 -5.62 -26.21
CA ILE A 100 -2.73 -6.93 -25.57
C ILE A 100 -1.63 -7.72 -26.29
N ALA A 101 -1.61 -7.71 -27.63
CA ALA A 101 -0.57 -8.38 -28.40
C ALA A 101 0.82 -7.77 -28.13
N GLU A 102 0.93 -6.44 -28.10
CA GLU A 102 2.16 -5.72 -27.78
C GLU A 102 2.63 -6.06 -26.37
N THR A 103 1.73 -6.00 -25.38
CA THR A 103 2.02 -6.36 -23.98
C THR A 103 2.63 -7.76 -23.86
N ILE A 104 2.05 -8.75 -24.56
CA ILE A 104 2.57 -10.12 -24.56
C ILE A 104 3.97 -10.15 -25.17
N GLU A 105 4.18 -9.57 -26.37
CA GLU A 105 5.49 -9.60 -27.02
C GLU A 105 6.58 -8.94 -26.18
N GLU A 106 6.31 -7.75 -25.64
CA GLU A 106 7.27 -7.01 -24.82
C GLU A 106 7.63 -7.75 -23.53
N ALA A 107 6.64 -8.27 -22.80
CA ALA A 107 6.88 -8.98 -21.56
C ALA A 107 7.69 -10.25 -21.79
N PHE A 108 7.40 -11.02 -22.86
CA PHE A 108 8.19 -12.19 -23.22
C PHE A 108 9.62 -11.82 -23.66
N ALA A 109 9.79 -10.71 -24.38
CA ALA A 109 11.11 -10.22 -24.74
C ALA A 109 11.93 -9.89 -23.48
N ASP A 110 11.35 -9.19 -22.50
CA ASP A 110 12.04 -8.86 -21.24
C ASP A 110 12.36 -10.10 -20.42
N TRP A 111 11.39 -10.99 -20.24
CA TRP A 111 11.55 -12.20 -19.46
C TRP A 111 12.71 -13.07 -19.99
N ARG A 112 12.91 -13.10 -21.32
CA ARG A 112 13.99 -13.86 -21.98
C ARG A 112 15.32 -13.10 -22.06
N LYS A 113 15.30 -11.77 -22.17
CA LYS A 113 16.48 -10.93 -22.43
C LYS A 113 17.41 -10.82 -21.21
N TYR A 114 16.84 -10.65 -20.02
CA TYR A 114 17.62 -10.21 -18.85
C TYR A 114 18.21 -11.37 -18.03
N PRO A 115 19.52 -11.35 -17.68
CA PRO A 115 20.20 -12.46 -17.01
C PRO A 115 19.64 -12.83 -15.62
N TRP A 116 19.10 -11.86 -14.88
CA TRP A 116 18.55 -12.03 -13.53
C TRP A 116 17.17 -12.70 -13.50
N ASN A 117 16.54 -12.94 -14.65
CA ASN A 117 15.20 -13.55 -14.71
C ASN A 117 15.16 -15.08 -14.67
N LYS A 118 16.31 -15.74 -14.51
CA LYS A 118 16.43 -17.21 -14.61
C LYS A 118 15.57 -18.00 -13.62
N HIS A 119 15.32 -17.43 -12.44
CA HIS A 119 14.55 -18.08 -11.37
C HIS A 119 13.10 -17.61 -11.29
N VAL A 120 12.67 -16.74 -12.22
CA VAL A 120 11.29 -16.28 -12.30
C VAL A 120 10.42 -17.41 -12.83
N SER A 121 9.49 -17.88 -11.98
CA SER A 121 8.48 -18.86 -12.37
C SER A 121 7.53 -18.28 -13.42
N PHE A 122 6.93 -19.13 -14.23
CA PHE A 122 5.94 -18.68 -15.21
C PHE A 122 4.71 -18.05 -14.54
N ASP A 123 4.34 -18.47 -13.32
CA ASP A 123 3.23 -17.83 -12.59
C ASP A 123 3.58 -16.42 -12.11
N HIS A 124 4.81 -16.20 -11.61
CA HIS A 124 5.29 -14.85 -11.29
C HIS A 124 5.36 -13.96 -12.54
N PHE A 125 5.78 -14.52 -13.68
CA PHE A 125 5.72 -13.83 -14.96
C PHE A 125 4.30 -13.37 -15.29
N LEU A 126 3.31 -14.27 -15.24
CA LEU A 126 1.92 -13.96 -15.56
C LEU A 126 1.33 -12.88 -14.65
N ASN A 127 1.58 -12.97 -13.34
CA ASN A 127 0.91 -12.10 -12.37
C ASN A 127 1.64 -10.76 -12.12
N TYR A 128 2.95 -10.70 -12.34
CA TYR A 128 3.78 -9.56 -11.88
C TYR A 128 4.77 -9.01 -12.92
N LEU A 129 4.83 -9.54 -14.14
CA LEU A 129 5.65 -8.98 -15.23
C LEU A 129 4.86 -8.74 -16.53
N LEU A 130 4.04 -9.72 -16.92
CA LEU A 130 3.14 -9.65 -18.07
C LEU A 130 2.16 -8.46 -18.00
N PRO A 131 1.50 -8.15 -16.87
CA PRO A 131 0.43 -7.17 -16.86
C PRO A 131 0.86 -5.79 -17.38
N TYR A 132 0.00 -5.18 -18.19
CA TYR A 132 0.20 -3.86 -18.80
C TYR A 132 0.05 -2.69 -17.81
N LYS A 133 -0.31 -2.97 -16.56
CA LYS A 133 -0.39 -2.03 -15.45
C LYS A 133 -0.15 -2.75 -14.12
N VAL A 134 -0.01 -2.01 -13.04
CA VAL A 134 0.04 -2.55 -11.68
C VAL A 134 -1.35 -3.04 -11.27
N PHE A 135 -2.36 -2.16 -11.26
CA PHE A 135 -3.72 -2.57 -10.89
C PHE A 135 -4.86 -1.67 -11.41
N ASP A 136 -5.00 -0.43 -10.94
CA ASP A 136 -6.18 0.44 -11.10
C ASP A 136 -5.91 1.75 -11.84
N GLU A 137 -4.66 1.99 -12.19
CA GLU A 137 -4.22 3.14 -12.95
C GLU A 137 -4.41 2.95 -14.46
N TYR A 138 -4.36 4.02 -15.24
CA TYR A 138 -4.47 3.93 -16.70
C TYR A 138 -3.30 3.13 -17.32
N PRO A 139 -3.56 2.19 -18.25
CA PRO A 139 -2.53 1.38 -18.90
C PRO A 139 -1.72 2.20 -19.90
N GLY A 140 -0.77 2.99 -19.41
CA GLY A 140 0.14 3.81 -20.24
C GLY A 140 1.28 3.01 -20.87
N ALA A 141 2.01 3.64 -21.79
CA ALA A 141 3.18 3.05 -22.48
C ALA A 141 4.46 3.06 -21.62
N TRP A 142 4.34 2.87 -20.30
CA TRP A 142 5.43 2.99 -19.33
C TRP A 142 6.62 2.10 -19.66
N ARG A 143 6.37 0.87 -20.14
CA ARG A 143 7.43 -0.11 -20.40
C ARG A 143 8.37 0.37 -21.51
N LYS A 144 7.78 0.93 -22.56
CA LYS A 144 8.51 1.49 -23.70
C LYS A 144 9.25 2.76 -23.31
N ASP A 145 8.57 3.73 -22.68
CA ASP A 145 9.21 4.99 -22.26
C ASP A 145 10.40 4.75 -21.33
N VAL A 146 10.25 3.89 -20.31
CA VAL A 146 11.35 3.56 -19.40
C VAL A 146 12.55 2.97 -20.16
N LYS A 147 12.32 2.02 -21.07
CA LYS A 147 13.42 1.39 -21.82
C LYS A 147 14.12 2.37 -22.74
N GLU A 148 13.37 3.25 -23.41
CA GLU A 148 13.93 4.25 -24.32
C GLU A 148 14.70 5.32 -23.54
N ARG A 149 14.09 5.87 -22.48
CA ARG A 149 14.65 6.92 -21.63
C ARG A 149 15.93 6.49 -20.91
N TYR A 150 16.04 5.22 -20.54
CA TYR A 150 17.16 4.67 -19.78
C TYR A 150 17.93 3.59 -20.53
N ALA A 151 17.91 3.60 -21.87
CA ALA A 151 18.52 2.56 -22.71
C ALA A 151 20.01 2.34 -22.40
N GLU A 152 20.77 3.42 -22.21
CA GLU A 152 22.21 3.38 -21.90
C GLU A 152 22.45 2.76 -20.51
N ASP A 153 21.73 3.24 -19.49
CA ASP A 153 21.81 2.75 -18.11
C ASP A 153 21.48 1.24 -18.04
N ILE A 154 20.40 0.82 -18.70
CA ILE A 154 19.99 -0.59 -18.76
C ILE A 154 21.07 -1.42 -19.46
N SER A 155 21.65 -0.92 -20.55
CA SER A 155 22.71 -1.62 -21.28
C SER A 155 23.96 -1.80 -20.42
N GLU A 156 24.33 -0.78 -19.63
CA GLU A 156 25.42 -0.84 -18.67
C GLU A 156 25.16 -1.89 -17.58
N LEU A 157 23.95 -1.94 -17.01
CA LEU A 157 23.55 -2.96 -16.02
C LEU A 157 23.68 -4.37 -16.59
N ILE A 158 23.20 -4.61 -17.83
CA ILE A 158 23.34 -5.90 -18.50
C ILE A 158 24.82 -6.25 -18.68
N GLN A 159 25.64 -5.31 -19.14
CA GLN A 159 27.07 -5.56 -19.34
C GLN A 159 27.76 -5.93 -18.02
N LYS A 160 27.52 -5.18 -16.94
CA LYS A 160 28.07 -5.46 -15.61
C LYS A 160 27.59 -6.81 -15.06
N SER A 161 26.33 -7.18 -15.28
CA SER A 161 25.79 -8.49 -14.86
C SER A 161 26.45 -9.68 -15.59
N ARG A 162 27.03 -9.46 -16.78
CA ARG A 162 27.72 -10.49 -17.57
C ARG A 162 29.22 -10.59 -17.28
N GLN A 163 29.81 -9.58 -16.64
CA GLN A 163 31.24 -9.56 -16.29
C GLN A 163 31.49 -10.34 -15.00
N ASP A 164 32.43 -11.29 -15.02
CA ASP A 164 32.68 -12.20 -13.88
C ASP A 164 33.02 -11.48 -12.56
N SER A 165 33.70 -10.33 -12.62
CA SER A 165 34.07 -9.55 -11.43
C SER A 165 32.88 -8.91 -10.70
N PHE A 166 31.77 -8.64 -11.42
CA PHE A 166 30.61 -7.92 -10.89
C PHE A 166 29.30 -8.73 -10.97
N ARG A 167 29.33 -9.89 -11.61
CA ARG A 167 28.19 -10.78 -11.83
C ARG A 167 27.41 -11.04 -10.54
N ASN A 168 28.09 -11.40 -9.45
CA ASN A 168 27.41 -11.73 -8.19
C ASN A 168 26.69 -10.54 -7.53
N LEU A 169 27.08 -9.31 -7.86
CA LEU A 169 26.43 -8.09 -7.36
C LEU A 169 25.20 -7.77 -8.21
N TYR A 170 25.38 -7.61 -9.52
CA TYR A 170 24.31 -7.18 -10.45
C TYR A 170 23.36 -8.29 -10.88
N MET A 171 23.52 -9.50 -10.33
CA MET A 171 22.50 -10.56 -10.42
C MET A 171 21.49 -10.49 -9.27
N LYS A 172 21.75 -9.71 -8.22
CA LYS A 172 20.84 -9.56 -7.08
C LYS A 172 19.82 -8.47 -7.35
N SER A 173 18.54 -8.79 -7.22
CA SER A 173 17.46 -7.82 -7.51
C SER A 173 17.54 -6.58 -6.62
N ASN A 174 18.01 -6.71 -5.38
CA ASN A 174 18.21 -5.57 -4.47
C ASN A 174 19.29 -4.59 -4.96
N GLU A 175 20.40 -5.10 -5.51
CA GLU A 175 21.47 -4.24 -6.04
C GLU A 175 21.04 -3.57 -7.34
N LEU A 176 20.30 -4.28 -8.19
CA LEU A 176 19.67 -3.70 -9.38
C LEU A 176 18.67 -2.60 -9.02
N TYR A 177 17.87 -2.85 -7.97
CA TYR A 177 16.97 -1.84 -7.41
C TYR A 177 17.76 -0.58 -7.01
N TYR A 178 18.83 -0.68 -6.24
CA TYR A 178 19.57 0.52 -5.85
C TYR A 178 20.30 1.19 -7.01
N ALA A 179 20.99 0.40 -7.83
CA ALA A 179 21.78 0.91 -8.95
C ALA A 179 20.92 1.71 -9.95
N PHE A 180 19.68 1.27 -10.16
CA PHE A 180 18.78 1.89 -11.12
C PHE A 180 17.75 2.79 -10.46
N ASN A 181 16.99 2.25 -9.51
CA ASN A 181 15.83 2.91 -8.94
C ASN A 181 16.23 4.09 -8.05
N LEU A 182 17.05 3.88 -7.02
CA LEU A 182 17.42 4.94 -6.08
C LEU A 182 18.13 6.12 -6.78
N TYR A 183 19.04 5.83 -7.71
CA TYR A 183 19.85 6.86 -8.37
C TYR A 183 19.15 7.60 -9.50
N LYS A 184 18.16 6.99 -10.17
CA LYS A 184 17.46 7.61 -11.30
C LYS A 184 16.05 8.04 -10.94
N VAL A 185 15.28 7.13 -10.34
CA VAL A 185 13.87 7.34 -9.99
C VAL A 185 13.74 8.28 -8.81
N GLY A 186 14.59 8.11 -7.79
CA GLY A 186 14.65 9.02 -6.64
C GLY A 186 15.04 10.46 -6.99
N ARG A 187 15.47 10.74 -8.23
CA ARG A 187 15.79 12.12 -8.70
C ARG A 187 14.66 12.77 -9.49
N ILE A 188 13.62 12.02 -9.86
CA ILE A 188 12.49 12.51 -10.66
C ILE A 188 11.16 12.52 -9.89
N PHE A 189 11.20 12.14 -8.61
CA PHE A 189 10.03 12.01 -7.77
C PHE A 189 10.31 12.48 -6.33
N ASP A 190 9.58 13.51 -5.90
CA ASP A 190 9.63 14.05 -4.55
C ASP A 190 8.49 13.50 -3.69
N TYR A 191 8.79 13.02 -2.49
CA TYR A 191 7.76 12.50 -1.60
C TYR A 191 7.01 13.63 -0.90
N THR A 192 5.68 13.58 -0.99
CA THR A 192 4.77 14.45 -0.24
C THR A 192 3.63 13.61 0.37
N PRO A 193 3.24 13.87 1.63
CA PRO A 193 2.13 13.18 2.26
C PRO A 193 0.75 13.64 1.75
N ARG A 194 0.69 14.68 0.90
CA ARG A 194 -0.55 15.27 0.38
C ARG A 194 -0.40 15.62 -1.10
N PRO A 195 -0.32 14.62 -1.98
CA PRO A 195 -0.26 14.88 -3.42
C PRO A 195 -1.61 15.39 -3.92
N SER A 196 -1.56 16.23 -4.96
CA SER A 196 -2.75 16.86 -5.58
C SER A 196 -2.92 16.38 -7.02
N PHE A 197 -2.87 15.07 -7.23
CA PHE A 197 -3.13 14.44 -8.53
C PHE A 197 -4.57 14.75 -9.01
N MET A 198 -4.77 14.69 -10.33
CA MET A 198 -6.06 14.84 -10.98
C MET A 198 -6.86 13.52 -10.97
N SER A 199 -6.18 12.38 -10.82
CA SER A 199 -6.78 11.09 -10.53
C SER A 199 -6.48 10.63 -9.08
N LYS A 200 -7.30 9.71 -8.56
CA LYS A 200 -7.04 8.98 -7.31
C LYS A 200 -6.00 7.88 -7.49
N SER A 201 -5.90 7.33 -8.71
CA SER A 201 -4.97 6.25 -9.07
C SER A 201 -4.03 6.71 -10.19
N PRO A 202 -3.07 7.60 -9.89
CA PRO A 202 -2.22 8.23 -10.91
C PRO A 202 -1.38 7.20 -11.65
N GLY A 203 -1.51 7.19 -12.97
CA GLY A 203 -0.71 6.36 -13.86
C GLY A 203 0.69 6.94 -14.10
N TYR A 204 1.51 6.21 -14.86
CA TYR A 204 2.89 6.59 -15.16
C TYR A 204 3.04 8.03 -15.68
N ASP A 205 2.26 8.42 -16.68
CA ASP A 205 2.39 9.74 -17.31
C ASP A 205 2.00 10.87 -16.36
N GLU A 206 0.98 10.67 -15.53
CA GLU A 206 0.57 11.64 -14.52
C GLU A 206 1.64 11.79 -13.43
N ILE A 207 2.19 10.66 -12.96
CA ILE A 207 3.29 10.66 -11.99
C ILE A 207 4.51 11.41 -12.54
N LEU A 208 4.88 11.19 -13.82
CA LEU A 208 6.02 11.88 -14.44
C LEU A 208 5.76 13.36 -14.75
N CYS A 209 4.51 13.72 -15.00
CA CYS A 209 4.10 15.11 -15.13
C CYS A 209 4.21 15.83 -13.77
N PHE A 210 3.72 15.23 -12.70
CA PHE A 210 3.70 15.89 -11.39
C PHE A 210 5.06 15.85 -10.70
N ARG A 211 5.81 14.74 -10.82
CA ARG A 211 7.14 14.54 -10.20
C ARG A 211 7.14 14.63 -8.67
N TYR A 212 5.98 14.52 -8.05
CA TYR A 212 5.83 14.34 -6.63
C TYR A 212 4.63 13.44 -6.34
N GLY A 213 4.65 12.78 -5.20
CA GLY A 213 3.58 11.86 -4.81
C GLY A 213 3.79 11.29 -3.42
N ASP A 214 2.85 10.46 -2.99
CA ASP A 214 2.96 9.71 -1.74
C ASP A 214 3.64 8.34 -1.96
N CYS A 215 3.61 7.49 -0.94
CA CYS A 215 4.17 6.13 -1.03
C CYS A 215 3.49 5.28 -2.11
N TYR A 216 2.21 5.53 -2.42
CA TYR A 216 1.49 4.78 -3.43
C TYR A 216 2.03 5.07 -4.83
N ALA A 217 2.07 6.36 -5.22
CA ALA A 217 2.62 6.78 -6.50
C ALA A 217 4.11 6.42 -6.64
N GLY A 218 4.89 6.57 -5.55
CA GLY A 218 6.31 6.19 -5.55
C GLY A 218 6.53 4.70 -5.79
N SER A 219 5.75 3.82 -5.15
CA SER A 219 5.87 2.38 -5.36
C SER A 219 5.39 1.93 -6.74
N TYR A 220 4.33 2.53 -7.30
CA TYR A 220 3.91 2.27 -8.68
C TYR A 220 5.02 2.62 -9.66
N LEU A 221 5.61 3.81 -9.49
CA LEU A 221 6.75 4.25 -10.27
C LEU A 221 7.89 3.22 -10.22
N ASN A 222 8.23 2.73 -9.02
CA ASN A 222 9.26 1.73 -8.84
C ASN A 222 8.94 0.39 -9.51
N VAL A 223 7.67 -0.04 -9.47
CA VAL A 223 7.22 -1.27 -10.15
C VAL A 223 7.38 -1.14 -11.66
N TYR A 224 7.03 -0.01 -12.28
CA TYR A 224 7.24 0.20 -13.72
C TYR A 224 8.71 0.04 -14.10
N PHE A 225 9.61 0.64 -13.30
CA PHE A 225 11.04 0.54 -13.53
C PHE A 225 11.57 -0.88 -13.42
N LEU A 226 11.19 -1.60 -12.36
CA LEU A 226 11.58 -3.00 -12.15
C LEU A 226 11.06 -3.90 -13.29
N ARG A 227 9.79 -3.74 -13.67
CA ARG A 227 9.19 -4.54 -14.75
C ARG A 227 9.80 -4.22 -16.12
N ALA A 228 10.22 -2.98 -16.39
CA ALA A 228 10.87 -2.61 -17.66
C ALA A 228 12.26 -3.26 -17.84
N ILE A 229 12.94 -3.59 -16.74
CA ILE A 229 14.17 -4.39 -16.73
C ILE A 229 13.90 -5.88 -16.47
N GLY A 230 12.64 -6.30 -16.61
CA GLY A 230 12.23 -7.70 -16.57
C GLY A 230 12.05 -8.30 -15.17
N ILE A 231 12.22 -7.53 -14.09
CA ILE A 231 12.01 -8.05 -12.73
C ILE A 231 10.51 -8.03 -12.43
N PRO A 232 9.86 -9.19 -12.15
CA PRO A 232 8.47 -9.20 -11.73
C PRO A 232 8.32 -8.48 -10.39
N ALA A 233 7.40 -7.53 -10.33
CA ALA A 233 7.21 -6.66 -9.19
C ALA A 233 5.74 -6.27 -9.02
N THR A 234 5.35 -5.89 -7.80
CA THR A 234 4.02 -5.37 -7.47
C THR A 234 4.13 -4.50 -6.21
N VAL A 235 2.99 -4.13 -5.63
CA VAL A 235 2.94 -3.31 -4.41
C VAL A 235 2.29 -4.10 -3.29
N ASP A 236 2.94 -4.07 -2.13
CA ASP A 236 2.36 -4.46 -0.86
C ASP A 236 1.94 -3.20 -0.10
N PHE A 237 0.74 -3.21 0.47
CA PHE A 237 0.21 -2.08 1.20
C PHE A 237 -0.28 -2.46 2.59
N ILE A 238 -0.15 -1.49 3.48
CA ILE A 238 -0.52 -1.50 4.88
C ILE A 238 -1.62 -0.45 5.04
N PRO A 239 -2.89 -0.87 5.24
CA PRO A 239 -3.98 0.08 5.44
C PRO A 239 -3.79 0.90 6.71
N HIS A 240 -3.32 0.26 7.79
CA HIS A 240 -2.89 0.93 9.02
C HIS A 240 -1.76 0.11 9.65
N TRP A 241 -0.63 0.74 9.99
CA TRP A 241 0.54 0.04 10.54
C TRP A 241 0.27 -0.69 11.85
N GLY A 242 -0.53 -0.07 12.71
CA GLY A 242 -0.77 -0.52 14.06
C GLY A 242 0.38 -0.26 15.02
N CYS A 243 1.65 -0.40 14.63
CA CYS A 243 2.82 -0.10 15.46
C CYS A 243 3.30 1.37 15.37
N LYS A 244 2.83 2.09 14.34
CA LYS A 244 3.05 3.52 14.10
C LYS A 244 1.81 4.11 13.45
N ASN A 245 1.76 5.43 13.31
CA ASN A 245 0.64 6.09 12.65
C ASN A 245 0.80 6.08 11.12
N GLY A 246 -0.34 6.07 10.43
CA GLY A 246 -0.44 6.16 8.99
C GLY A 246 -0.59 4.82 8.28
N THR A 247 -0.68 4.97 6.97
CA THR A 247 -0.76 3.90 5.98
C THR A 247 0.62 3.77 5.30
N HIS A 248 0.82 2.73 4.50
CA HIS A 248 2.00 2.66 3.65
C HIS A 248 1.78 1.76 2.45
N SER A 249 2.52 2.03 1.38
CA SER A 249 2.64 1.18 0.20
C SER A 249 4.12 1.06 -0.11
N ALA A 250 4.56 -0.15 -0.45
CA ALA A 250 5.93 -0.44 -0.81
C ALA A 250 5.98 -1.36 -2.02
N GLU A 251 6.91 -1.09 -2.93
CA GLU A 251 7.26 -2.02 -3.99
C GLU A 251 7.85 -3.30 -3.40
N VAL A 252 7.41 -4.43 -3.96
CA VAL A 252 7.99 -5.76 -3.72
C VAL A 252 8.29 -6.41 -5.05
N PHE A 253 9.33 -7.23 -5.09
CA PHE A 253 9.77 -7.87 -6.32
C PHE A 253 10.29 -9.27 -6.08
N ILE A 254 10.33 -10.05 -7.17
CA ILE A 254 10.94 -11.37 -7.17
C ILE A 254 12.46 -11.22 -7.18
N ASP A 255 13.10 -11.75 -6.14
CA ASP A 255 14.55 -11.79 -6.01
C ASP A 255 15.18 -12.92 -6.85
N GLU A 256 16.51 -12.98 -6.83
CA GLU A 256 17.27 -14.00 -7.54
C GLU A 256 17.01 -15.43 -7.06
N THR A 257 16.35 -15.61 -5.90
CA THR A 257 15.95 -16.92 -5.37
C THR A 257 14.55 -17.34 -5.84
N GLY A 258 13.84 -16.45 -6.52
CA GLY A 258 12.46 -16.65 -6.96
C GLY A 258 11.43 -16.34 -5.87
N LYS A 259 11.81 -15.63 -4.80
CA LYS A 259 10.90 -15.24 -3.70
C LYS A 259 10.63 -13.74 -3.71
N PHE A 260 9.53 -13.36 -3.08
CA PHE A 260 9.26 -11.95 -2.85
C PHE A 260 10.25 -11.35 -1.84
N SER A 261 10.71 -10.16 -2.18
CA SER A 261 11.60 -9.35 -1.35
C SER A 261 11.22 -7.88 -1.45
N THR A 262 11.50 -7.14 -0.38
CA THR A 262 11.47 -5.68 -0.35
C THR A 262 12.89 -5.15 -0.54
N PRO A 263 13.06 -3.93 -1.09
CA PRO A 263 14.35 -3.26 -1.00
C PRO A 263 14.85 -3.19 0.44
N SER A 264 16.16 -3.33 0.64
CA SER A 264 16.76 -3.23 1.97
C SER A 264 16.39 -1.91 2.67
N GLY A 265 16.14 -1.94 3.97
CA GLY A 265 15.73 -0.74 4.72
C GLY A 265 14.33 -0.19 4.37
N ARG A 266 13.57 -0.88 3.51
CA ARG A 266 12.16 -0.58 3.19
C ARG A 266 11.22 -1.72 3.59
N GLU A 267 11.64 -2.56 4.53
CA GLU A 267 10.88 -3.71 4.96
C GLU A 267 9.60 -3.29 5.72
N LEU A 268 8.53 -4.06 5.52
CA LEU A 268 7.22 -3.82 6.14
C LEU A 268 7.09 -4.42 7.55
N VAL A 269 8.17 -4.36 8.33
CA VAL A 269 8.28 -5.04 9.63
C VAL A 269 7.29 -4.54 10.67
N ASN A 270 6.76 -5.47 11.47
CA ASN A 270 5.81 -5.22 12.56
C ASN A 270 4.48 -4.58 12.10
N CYS A 271 4.06 -4.79 10.85
CA CYS A 271 2.73 -4.41 10.40
C CYS A 271 1.65 -5.28 11.07
N ALA A 272 0.49 -4.69 11.38
CA ALA A 272 -0.65 -5.48 11.86
C ALA A 272 -1.28 -6.32 10.74
N LYS A 273 -1.26 -5.79 9.52
CA LYS A 273 -1.76 -6.43 8.30
C LYS A 273 -1.04 -5.85 7.08
N ALA A 274 -0.71 -6.69 6.11
CA ALA A 274 -0.19 -6.28 4.81
C ALA A 274 -0.86 -7.08 3.69
N PHE A 275 -1.15 -6.41 2.58
CA PHE A 275 -1.80 -7.00 1.43
C PHE A 275 -1.04 -6.73 0.14
N ARG A 276 -0.93 -7.73 -0.72
CA ARG A 276 -0.24 -7.65 -2.01
C ARG A 276 -1.23 -7.44 -3.14
N LEU A 277 -0.99 -6.47 -4.02
CA LEU A 277 -1.75 -6.34 -5.26
C LEU A 277 -1.41 -7.45 -6.26
N ASN A 278 -2.43 -8.02 -6.88
CA ASN A 278 -2.34 -9.06 -7.90
C ASN A 278 -3.12 -8.65 -9.14
N PHE A 279 -2.56 -8.89 -10.32
CA PHE A 279 -3.37 -8.83 -11.54
C PHE A 279 -4.34 -10.01 -11.61
N ARG A 280 -3.91 -11.18 -11.13
CA ARG A 280 -4.73 -12.38 -10.98
C ARG A 280 -5.81 -12.16 -9.92
N LYS A 281 -7.05 -12.37 -10.31
CA LYS A 281 -8.19 -12.45 -9.41
C LYS A 281 -8.01 -13.61 -8.42
N GLN A 282 -8.14 -13.32 -7.13
CA GLN A 282 -7.91 -14.25 -6.03
C GLN A 282 -9.21 -14.86 -5.47
N ASP A 283 -10.36 -14.21 -5.70
CA ASP A 283 -11.70 -14.64 -5.22
C ASP A 283 -11.77 -15.02 -3.71
N VAL A 284 -10.82 -14.52 -2.89
CA VAL A 284 -10.66 -14.87 -1.47
C VAL A 284 -11.94 -14.67 -0.65
N TRP A 285 -12.77 -13.72 -1.06
CA TRP A 285 -13.92 -13.23 -0.30
C TRP A 285 -15.26 -13.77 -0.79
N LYS A 286 -15.30 -14.42 -1.96
CA LYS A 286 -16.50 -14.77 -2.72
C LYS A 286 -17.50 -15.63 -1.96
N ASP A 287 -17.01 -16.60 -1.18
CA ASP A 287 -17.88 -17.58 -0.52
C ASP A 287 -18.07 -17.32 0.98
N SER A 288 -17.24 -16.48 1.59
CA SER A 288 -17.21 -16.32 3.06
C SER A 288 -17.73 -14.98 3.55
N ILE A 289 -17.48 -13.88 2.82
CA ILE A 289 -17.82 -12.52 3.25
C ILE A 289 -18.47 -11.68 2.16
N ALA A 290 -18.47 -12.09 0.90
CA ALA A 290 -19.03 -11.29 -0.20
C ALA A 290 -20.40 -10.65 0.09
N PRO A 291 -21.39 -11.35 0.70
CA PRO A 291 -22.66 -10.73 1.06
C PRO A 291 -22.55 -9.52 2.00
N PHE A 292 -21.49 -9.45 2.80
CA PHE A 292 -21.19 -8.33 3.68
C PHE A 292 -20.24 -7.31 3.06
N VAL A 293 -19.19 -7.74 2.35
CA VAL A 293 -18.20 -6.82 1.71
C VAL A 293 -18.86 -5.98 0.63
N ASP A 294 -19.83 -6.53 -0.09
CA ASP A 294 -20.54 -5.82 -1.16
C ASP A 294 -21.58 -4.83 -0.61
N SER A 295 -21.82 -4.83 0.71
CA SER A 295 -22.69 -3.87 1.37
C SER A 295 -22.03 -2.49 1.44
N PRO A 296 -22.74 -1.40 1.12
CA PRO A 296 -22.21 -0.04 1.30
C PRO A 296 -21.83 0.25 2.76
N LYS A 297 -22.46 -0.47 3.71
CA LYS A 297 -22.21 -0.37 5.15
C LYS A 297 -20.86 -0.94 5.57
N PHE A 298 -20.25 -1.79 4.76
CA PHE A 298 -18.95 -2.37 5.08
C PHE A 298 -17.85 -1.30 5.07
N VAL A 299 -17.21 -1.12 6.22
CA VAL A 299 -16.34 0.05 6.46
C VAL A 299 -14.92 -0.13 5.93
N LEU A 300 -14.47 -1.37 5.75
CA LEU A 300 -13.11 -1.70 5.29
C LEU A 300 -13.05 -1.62 3.76
N LYS A 301 -13.03 -0.40 3.21
CA LYS A 301 -13.03 -0.15 1.76
C LYS A 301 -11.83 -0.78 1.05
N HIS A 302 -10.67 -0.85 1.72
CA HIS A 302 -9.50 -1.55 1.17
C HIS A 302 -9.75 -3.03 0.93
N LEU A 303 -10.72 -3.68 1.59
CA LEU A 303 -11.08 -5.07 1.31
C LEU A 303 -12.10 -5.28 0.20
N GLN A 304 -12.65 -4.22 -0.39
CA GLN A 304 -13.68 -4.29 -1.43
C GLN A 304 -13.09 -4.52 -2.83
N HIS A 305 -12.13 -5.43 -2.97
CA HIS A 305 -11.63 -5.92 -4.25
C HIS A 305 -11.10 -7.36 -4.15
N ASN A 306 -11.04 -8.05 -5.29
CA ASN A 306 -10.66 -9.47 -5.38
C ASN A 306 -9.24 -9.69 -5.93
N HIS A 307 -8.43 -8.64 -6.00
CA HIS A 307 -7.14 -8.63 -6.70
C HIS A 307 -5.97 -8.45 -5.74
N TRP A 308 -6.04 -9.16 -4.63
CA TRP A 308 -5.03 -9.07 -3.58
C TRP A 308 -5.00 -10.30 -2.68
N SER A 309 -3.84 -10.49 -2.06
CA SER A 309 -3.58 -11.58 -1.15
C SER A 309 -3.11 -11.02 0.19
N ASP A 310 -3.46 -11.70 1.27
CA ASP A 310 -2.94 -11.38 2.60
C ASP A 310 -1.52 -11.94 2.75
N VAL A 311 -0.54 -11.05 2.77
CA VAL A 311 0.91 -11.36 2.82
C VAL A 311 1.53 -10.96 4.15
N THR A 312 0.71 -10.74 5.19
CA THR A 312 1.18 -10.27 6.50
C THR A 312 2.30 -11.16 7.07
N GLY A 313 2.20 -12.48 6.88
CA GLY A 313 3.19 -13.46 7.34
C GLY A 313 4.52 -13.46 6.57
N GLU A 314 4.58 -12.79 5.42
CA GLU A 314 5.84 -12.56 4.68
C GLU A 314 6.66 -11.43 5.32
N HIS A 315 6.02 -10.51 6.04
CA HIS A 315 6.64 -9.28 6.56
C HIS A 315 6.81 -9.27 8.09
N THR A 316 6.00 -10.04 8.81
CA THR A 316 6.08 -10.09 10.27
C THR A 316 5.60 -11.42 10.85
N ARG A 317 5.74 -11.57 12.17
CA ARG A 317 5.17 -12.70 12.90
C ARG A 317 3.65 -12.55 12.97
N VAL A 318 2.97 -13.64 12.66
CA VAL A 318 1.52 -13.67 12.54
C VAL A 318 0.93 -14.82 13.31
N LYS A 319 -0.30 -14.63 13.78
CA LYS A 319 -1.15 -15.71 14.27
C LYS A 319 -2.61 -15.37 14.07
N ASP A 320 -3.45 -16.37 14.21
CA ASP A 320 -4.89 -16.14 14.38
C ASP A 320 -5.16 -15.61 15.79
N ILE A 321 -5.88 -14.50 15.86
CA ILE A 321 -6.19 -13.81 17.12
C ILE A 321 -7.69 -14.00 17.40
N ALA A 322 -8.01 -14.80 18.41
CA ALA A 322 -9.37 -14.97 18.90
C ALA A 322 -9.65 -14.00 20.05
N LEU A 323 -10.67 -13.15 19.89
CA LEU A 323 -11.07 -12.15 20.87
C LEU A 323 -12.57 -12.22 21.14
N PRO A 324 -13.02 -11.93 22.37
CA PRO A 324 -14.42 -11.64 22.63
C PRO A 324 -14.84 -10.37 21.88
N ALA A 325 -15.88 -10.48 21.06
CA ALA A 325 -16.69 -9.32 20.70
C ALA A 325 -17.56 -9.05 21.93
N VAL A 326 -17.34 -7.99 22.70
CA VAL A 326 -18.17 -7.75 23.89
C VAL A 326 -19.55 -7.31 23.41
N LEU A 327 -20.43 -8.28 23.23
CA LEU A 327 -21.81 -8.10 22.80
C LEU A 327 -22.68 -8.02 24.06
N LYS A 328 -23.15 -6.81 24.38
CA LYS A 328 -24.27 -6.61 25.33
C LYS A 328 -25.57 -6.29 24.59
N GLU A 329 -25.55 -6.28 23.25
CA GLU A 329 -26.68 -5.90 22.42
C GLU A 329 -27.39 -7.16 21.90
N PRO A 330 -28.74 -7.20 21.88
CA PRO A 330 -29.53 -8.35 21.45
C PRO A 330 -29.48 -8.60 19.93
N TYR A 331 -28.74 -7.79 19.18
CA TYR A 331 -28.63 -7.87 17.73
C TYR A 331 -27.46 -8.77 17.34
N GLY A 332 -27.77 -9.96 16.82
CA GLY A 332 -26.79 -10.94 16.33
C GLY A 332 -25.98 -10.41 15.15
N TYR A 333 -24.84 -9.77 15.43
CA TYR A 333 -23.88 -9.35 14.40
C TYR A 333 -23.26 -10.56 13.71
N SER A 334 -23.21 -10.59 12.39
CA SER A 334 -22.60 -11.70 11.64
C SER A 334 -21.07 -11.61 11.52
N TYR A 335 -20.50 -10.42 11.74
CA TYR A 335 -19.07 -10.16 11.67
C TYR A 335 -18.66 -9.01 12.62
N ALA A 336 -17.37 -8.95 12.91
CA ALA A 336 -16.75 -7.85 13.65
C ALA A 336 -15.44 -7.44 12.97
N TYR A 337 -14.92 -6.27 13.37
CA TYR A 337 -13.65 -5.74 12.90
C TYR A 337 -12.61 -5.76 14.01
N ILE A 338 -11.36 -6.03 13.65
CA ILE A 338 -10.21 -5.78 14.53
C ILE A 338 -9.63 -4.43 14.16
N CYS A 339 -9.43 -3.59 15.17
CA CYS A 339 -8.94 -2.23 15.03
C CYS A 339 -7.54 -2.11 15.62
N VAL A 340 -6.74 -1.26 14.98
CA VAL A 340 -5.47 -0.77 15.53
C VAL A 340 -5.61 0.71 15.89
N LEU A 341 -4.75 1.21 16.78
CA LEU A 341 -4.71 2.64 17.04
C LEU A 341 -3.97 3.32 15.88
N ASP A 342 -4.50 4.42 15.36
CA ASP A 342 -3.89 5.25 14.33
C ASP A 342 -4.36 6.71 14.50
N TYR A 343 -3.42 7.65 14.61
CA TYR A 343 -3.67 9.08 14.90
C TYR A 343 -4.74 9.30 15.99
N GLY A 344 -4.58 8.61 17.12
CA GLY A 344 -5.48 8.72 18.28
C GLY A 344 -6.83 8.00 18.15
N LYS A 345 -7.13 7.40 16.99
CA LYS A 345 -8.40 6.71 16.71
C LYS A 345 -8.20 5.21 16.55
N TRP A 346 -9.20 4.41 16.91
CA TRP A 346 -9.17 2.96 16.70
C TRP A 346 -9.70 2.63 15.30
N ALA A 347 -8.80 2.55 14.32
CA ALA A 347 -9.12 2.33 12.92
C ALA A 347 -9.35 0.84 12.62
N PRO A 348 -10.51 0.44 12.07
CA PRO A 348 -10.77 -0.90 11.59
C PRO A 348 -9.77 -1.31 10.52
N LEU A 349 -9.17 -2.50 10.67
CA LEU A 349 -8.11 -2.98 9.79
C LEU A 349 -8.50 -4.26 9.06
N TYR A 350 -9.12 -5.19 9.77
CA TYR A 350 -9.48 -6.50 9.25
C TYR A 350 -10.76 -7.02 9.92
N TRP A 351 -11.24 -8.18 9.48
CA TRP A 351 -12.56 -8.69 9.87
C TRP A 351 -12.51 -10.14 10.34
N GLY A 352 -13.57 -10.57 11.00
CA GLY A 352 -13.83 -11.98 11.31
C GLY A 352 -15.32 -12.23 11.54
N LYS A 353 -15.76 -13.48 11.32
CA LYS A 353 -17.15 -13.89 11.63
C LYS A 353 -17.33 -13.99 13.14
N VAL A 354 -18.46 -13.50 13.63
CA VAL A 354 -18.87 -13.70 15.02
C VAL A 354 -19.45 -15.11 15.13
N THR A 355 -18.93 -15.88 16.08
CA THR A 355 -19.46 -17.22 16.38
C THR A 355 -20.65 -17.13 17.33
N ALA A 356 -21.39 -18.24 17.49
CA ALA A 356 -22.48 -18.34 18.45
C ALA A 356 -22.08 -18.14 19.94
N LYS A 357 -20.77 -18.07 20.24
CA LYS A 357 -20.23 -17.81 21.58
C LYS A 357 -19.70 -16.37 21.75
N ASP A 358 -20.08 -15.45 20.87
CA ASP A 358 -19.63 -14.05 20.85
C ASP A 358 -18.10 -13.89 20.77
N THR A 359 -17.44 -14.89 20.18
CA THR A 359 -16.01 -14.83 19.86
C THR A 359 -15.80 -14.61 18.38
N VAL A 360 -14.72 -13.90 18.05
CA VAL A 360 -14.32 -13.63 16.67
C VAL A 360 -12.86 -14.02 16.53
N THR A 361 -12.55 -14.75 15.45
CA THR A 361 -11.17 -15.07 15.07
C THR A 361 -10.77 -14.20 13.89
N PHE A 362 -9.74 -13.38 14.10
CA PHE A 362 -9.10 -12.58 13.07
C PHE A 362 -7.88 -13.33 12.57
N ARG A 363 -7.89 -13.71 11.30
CA ARG A 363 -6.83 -14.56 10.72
C ARG A 363 -5.57 -13.76 10.41
N ASN A 364 -4.43 -14.42 10.56
CA ASN A 364 -3.13 -13.94 10.06
C ASN A 364 -2.82 -12.49 10.47
N MET A 365 -2.90 -12.20 11.77
CA MET A 365 -2.70 -10.85 12.33
C MET A 365 -1.30 -10.71 12.93
N GLY A 366 -0.66 -9.57 12.67
CA GLY A 366 0.69 -9.26 13.16
C GLY A 366 0.79 -9.06 14.68
N TYR A 367 1.93 -9.39 15.28
CA TYR A 367 2.21 -9.13 16.70
C TYR A 367 3.72 -8.97 17.00
N PRO A 368 4.12 -8.23 18.06
CA PRO A 368 3.30 -7.63 19.12
C PRO A 368 2.47 -6.42 18.65
N MET A 369 1.27 -6.24 19.21
CA MET A 369 0.35 -5.18 18.79
C MET A 369 -0.75 -4.92 19.83
N LEU A 370 -1.31 -3.70 19.82
CA LEU A 370 -2.56 -3.39 20.51
C LEU A 370 -3.75 -3.50 19.56
N TYR A 371 -4.79 -4.20 20.02
CA TYR A 371 -6.01 -4.39 19.27
C TYR A 371 -7.26 -4.04 20.08
N ARG A 372 -8.30 -3.60 19.37
CA ARG A 372 -9.68 -3.58 19.87
C ARG A 372 -10.60 -4.23 18.86
N VAL A 373 -11.78 -4.65 19.30
CA VAL A 373 -12.85 -5.15 18.45
C VAL A 373 -13.88 -4.06 18.25
N ALA A 374 -14.29 -3.83 17.01
CA ALA A 374 -15.42 -2.99 16.66
C ALA A 374 -16.52 -3.82 15.99
N ILE A 375 -17.74 -3.33 16.09
CA ILE A 375 -18.93 -3.89 15.43
C ILE A 375 -19.56 -2.83 14.56
N GLN A 376 -20.33 -3.28 13.57
CA GLN A 376 -21.07 -2.39 12.67
C GLN A 376 -22.06 -1.52 13.46
N ASP A 377 -22.13 -0.23 13.13
CA ASP A 377 -23.08 0.71 13.69
C ASP A 377 -23.59 1.65 12.58
N GLY A 378 -24.76 1.35 12.01
CA GLY A 378 -25.25 2.02 10.81
C GLY A 378 -24.28 1.89 9.64
N ASP A 379 -23.82 3.03 9.10
CA ASP A 379 -22.79 3.12 8.05
C ASP A 379 -21.38 3.32 8.62
N SER A 380 -21.22 3.18 9.94
CA SER A 380 -19.97 3.34 10.68
C SER A 380 -19.70 2.11 11.56
N TYR A 381 -18.85 2.28 12.57
CA TYR A 381 -18.52 1.24 13.54
C TYR A 381 -18.46 1.84 14.95
N LYS A 382 -18.77 1.01 15.95
CA LYS A 382 -18.55 1.34 17.36
C LYS A 382 -17.60 0.35 18.00
N ILE A 383 -16.75 0.83 18.91
CA ILE A 383 -15.82 -0.04 19.62
C ILE A 383 -16.58 -0.86 20.67
N ALA A 384 -16.39 -2.17 20.63
CA ALA A 384 -17.11 -3.16 21.43
C ALA A 384 -16.16 -4.02 22.27
N SER A 385 -14.99 -3.52 22.64
CA SER A 385 -14.08 -4.26 23.52
C SER A 385 -13.16 -3.35 24.33
N PRO A 386 -12.55 -3.87 25.42
CA PRO A 386 -11.37 -3.27 26.00
C PRO A 386 -10.18 -3.35 25.02
N VAL A 387 -9.07 -2.70 25.39
CA VAL A 387 -7.79 -2.86 24.69
C VAL A 387 -7.16 -4.21 25.03
N TYR A 388 -6.81 -4.96 24.00
CA TYR A 388 -6.09 -6.22 24.09
C TYR A 388 -4.63 -6.00 23.69
N MET A 389 -3.70 -6.41 24.55
CA MET A 389 -2.27 -6.36 24.28
C MET A 389 -1.79 -7.74 23.86
N VAL A 390 -1.43 -7.91 22.59
CA VAL A 390 -0.87 -9.16 22.09
C VAL A 390 0.64 -9.06 22.14
N ASP A 391 1.27 -9.74 23.10
CA ASP A 391 2.70 -9.58 23.37
C ASP A 391 3.60 -10.25 22.33
N SER A 392 4.92 -10.17 22.53
CA SER A 392 5.92 -10.71 21.61
C SER A 392 5.90 -12.25 21.48
N THR A 393 5.22 -12.95 22.39
CA THR A 393 4.95 -14.39 22.32
C THR A 393 3.62 -14.71 21.64
N GLY A 394 2.83 -13.67 21.33
CA GLY A 394 1.49 -13.78 20.79
C GLY A 394 0.43 -13.98 21.88
N LYS A 395 0.76 -13.90 23.17
CA LYS A 395 -0.24 -14.06 24.24
C LYS A 395 -1.07 -12.78 24.37
N VAL A 396 -2.38 -12.94 24.51
CA VAL A 396 -3.31 -11.83 24.77
C VAL A 396 -3.28 -11.53 26.27
N ASN A 397 -2.93 -10.29 26.60
CA ASN A 397 -2.88 -9.76 27.96
C ASN A 397 -3.83 -8.58 28.11
N HIS A 398 -4.33 -8.40 29.33
CA HIS A 398 -5.13 -7.24 29.71
C HIS A 398 -4.23 -6.17 30.32
N ILE A 399 -4.61 -4.91 30.10
CA ILE A 399 -3.91 -3.77 30.68
C ILE A 399 -4.41 -3.54 32.11
N ALA A 400 -3.51 -3.60 33.08
CA ALA A 400 -3.80 -3.39 34.48
C ALA A 400 -2.67 -2.55 35.12
N PRO A 401 -2.75 -1.21 35.04
CA PRO A 401 -1.76 -0.35 35.71
C PRO A 401 -1.82 -0.54 37.22
N ASP A 402 -0.66 -0.50 37.87
CA ASP A 402 -0.53 -0.53 39.33
C ASP A 402 -0.44 0.91 39.86
N PHE A 403 -1.57 1.45 40.32
CA PHE A 403 -1.64 2.80 40.87
C PHE A 403 -0.99 2.94 42.26
N ARG A 404 -0.71 1.82 42.95
CA ARG A 404 -0.02 1.82 44.24
C ARG A 404 1.48 1.87 44.04
N ALA A 405 2.00 1.17 43.03
CA ALA A 405 3.37 1.32 42.60
C ALA A 405 3.60 2.74 42.03
N LYS A 406 4.62 3.41 42.55
CA LYS A 406 5.05 4.74 42.12
C LYS A 406 6.44 4.62 41.52
N ILE A 407 6.58 5.02 40.27
CA ILE A 407 7.85 5.00 39.55
C ILE A 407 8.18 6.40 39.04
N ASP A 408 9.47 6.65 38.87
CA ASP A 408 9.98 7.85 38.21
C ASP A 408 10.53 7.44 36.84
N ALA A 409 10.19 8.21 35.82
CA ALA A 409 10.57 7.91 34.44
C ALA A 409 10.81 9.18 33.62
N SER A 410 11.70 9.04 32.64
CA SER A 410 11.98 10.08 31.65
C SER A 410 11.62 9.59 30.25
N PHE A 411 11.06 10.48 29.44
CA PHE A 411 10.60 10.19 28.08
C PHE A 411 11.28 11.14 27.10
N GLN A 412 11.51 10.63 25.89
CA GLN A 412 12.23 11.36 24.86
C GLN A 412 11.37 11.67 23.65
N LYS A 413 10.39 10.82 23.35
CA LYS A 413 9.59 10.89 22.13
C LYS A 413 8.11 10.63 22.38
N LEU A 414 7.28 11.08 21.44
CA LEU A 414 5.85 10.85 21.37
C LEU A 414 5.50 9.63 20.50
N ASN A 415 6.37 9.26 19.55
CA ASN A 415 6.23 8.10 18.67
C ASN A 415 7.58 7.67 18.07
N THR A 416 7.57 6.82 17.04
CA THR A 416 8.78 6.29 16.36
C THR A 416 9.28 7.14 15.19
N GLY A 417 8.59 8.22 14.83
CA GLY A 417 8.94 9.10 13.73
C GLY A 417 10.20 9.92 13.99
N THR A 418 10.82 10.43 12.93
CA THR A 418 12.04 11.25 12.98
C THR A 418 11.84 12.51 13.82
N ASP A 419 10.74 13.22 13.62
CA ASP A 419 10.46 14.53 14.25
C ASP A 419 9.43 14.43 15.39
N SER A 420 9.67 13.48 16.30
CA SER A 420 8.72 13.12 17.35
C SER A 420 9.25 13.33 18.76
N TRP A 421 10.38 14.02 18.92
CA TRP A 421 10.97 14.28 20.22
C TRP A 421 10.13 15.26 21.05
N VAL A 422 10.31 15.23 22.36
CA VAL A 422 9.77 16.27 23.25
C VAL A 422 10.62 17.53 23.15
N GLU A 423 10.00 18.69 23.08
CA GLU A 423 10.62 19.97 22.72
C GLU A 423 10.66 20.88 23.95
N LYS A 424 11.78 21.57 24.14
CA LYS A 424 11.97 22.50 25.25
C LYS A 424 10.91 23.61 25.22
N GLY A 425 10.33 23.90 26.37
CA GLY A 425 9.33 24.96 26.56
C GLY A 425 7.90 24.51 26.27
N GLU A 426 7.73 23.33 25.67
CA GLU A 426 6.41 22.77 25.37
C GLU A 426 5.85 21.99 26.57
N GLU A 427 4.52 22.03 26.70
CA GLU A 427 3.81 21.34 27.78
C GLU A 427 3.26 20.00 27.30
N TYR A 428 3.38 18.98 28.14
CA TYR A 428 2.96 17.62 27.85
C TYR A 428 2.12 17.04 28.98
N ASP A 429 1.10 16.29 28.59
CA ASP A 429 0.31 15.44 29.48
C ASP A 429 0.70 13.98 29.31
N LEU A 430 0.98 13.32 30.43
CA LEU A 430 1.16 11.88 30.49
C LEU A 430 -0.16 11.22 30.89
N PHE A 431 -0.63 10.33 30.02
CA PHE A 431 -1.79 9.48 30.26
C PHE A 431 -1.37 8.06 30.56
N VAL A 432 -2.18 7.36 31.37
CA VAL A 432 -2.13 5.91 31.53
C VAL A 432 -3.47 5.31 31.12
N MET A 433 -3.45 4.17 30.44
CA MET A 433 -4.65 3.40 30.13
C MET A 433 -5.16 2.73 31.41
N ASN A 434 -6.37 3.07 31.85
CA ASN A 434 -6.99 2.47 33.03
C ASN A 434 -7.70 1.14 32.70
N GLY A 435 -8.21 0.47 33.74
CA GLY A 435 -8.92 -0.81 33.60
C GLY A 435 -10.22 -0.75 32.77
N ASN A 436 -10.78 0.45 32.56
CA ASN A 436 -11.95 0.68 31.70
C ASN A 436 -11.57 0.96 30.25
N SER A 437 -10.30 0.80 29.87
CA SER A 437 -9.78 1.10 28.53
C SER A 437 -9.99 2.56 28.11
N THR A 438 -9.85 3.48 29.07
CA THR A 438 -9.81 4.92 28.81
C THR A 438 -8.49 5.53 29.28
N TRP A 439 -8.05 6.58 28.59
CA TRP A 439 -6.84 7.33 28.94
C TRP A 439 -7.13 8.23 30.15
N GLN A 440 -6.39 8.02 31.24
CA GLN A 440 -6.45 8.85 32.44
C GLN A 440 -5.17 9.66 32.55
N ALA A 441 -5.28 10.99 32.63
CA ALA A 441 -4.13 11.86 32.88
C ALA A 441 -3.56 11.56 34.28
N VAL A 442 -2.24 11.40 34.37
CA VAL A 442 -1.55 11.08 35.63
C VAL A 442 -0.44 12.07 35.97
N ALA A 443 0.05 12.83 35.00
CA ALA A 443 1.00 13.90 35.22
C ALA A 443 0.96 14.90 34.06
N SER A 444 1.40 16.13 34.33
CA SER A 444 1.60 17.19 33.34
C SER A 444 2.92 17.89 33.63
N GLY A 445 3.60 18.40 32.61
CA GLY A 445 4.89 19.05 32.80
C GLY A 445 5.38 19.79 31.57
N ILE A 446 6.22 20.80 31.80
CA ILE A 446 6.91 21.54 30.74
C ILE A 446 8.26 20.89 30.52
N CYS A 447 8.59 20.58 29.27
CA CYS A 447 9.87 20.01 28.91
C CYS A 447 10.98 21.06 29.09
N ALA A 448 11.91 20.81 30.01
CA ALA A 448 12.98 21.76 30.32
C ALA A 448 14.16 21.73 29.33
N LYS A 449 14.33 20.60 28.64
CA LYS A 449 15.42 20.33 27.69
C LYS A 449 14.92 19.41 26.59
N ASP A 450 15.29 19.70 25.34
CA ASP A 450 14.93 18.86 24.20
C ASP A 450 15.25 17.39 24.44
N SER A 451 14.33 16.55 23.99
CA SER A 451 14.37 15.10 24.09
C SER A 451 14.37 14.55 25.52
N VAL A 452 14.05 15.36 26.55
CA VAL A 452 13.93 14.86 27.93
C VAL A 452 12.78 15.56 28.66
N ILE A 453 11.77 14.76 29.03
CA ILE A 453 10.76 15.14 30.02
C ILE A 453 10.65 14.07 31.10
N SER A 454 10.65 14.47 32.36
CA SER A 454 10.65 13.55 33.50
C SER A 454 9.39 13.72 34.34
N PHE A 455 8.85 12.61 34.80
CA PHE A 455 7.72 12.57 35.72
C PHE A 455 8.05 11.67 36.90
N SER A 456 7.67 12.10 38.10
CA SER A 456 7.81 11.33 39.33
C SER A 456 6.47 10.80 39.81
N GLY A 457 6.47 9.64 40.47
CA GLY A 457 5.28 9.09 41.09
C GLY A 457 4.17 8.65 40.14
N ILE A 458 4.52 8.30 38.89
CA ILE A 458 3.54 7.77 37.93
C ILE A 458 3.18 6.31 38.28
N PRO A 459 1.98 5.81 37.93
CA PRO A 459 1.61 4.41 38.16
C PRO A 459 2.62 3.45 37.54
N GLY A 460 2.87 2.29 38.13
CA GLY A 460 3.70 1.23 37.55
C GLY A 460 2.92 0.33 36.57
N LYS A 461 3.64 -0.46 35.76
CA LYS A 461 3.06 -1.46 34.83
C LYS A 461 1.96 -0.91 33.89
N GLY A 462 2.00 0.38 33.57
CA GLY A 462 1.02 1.02 32.71
C GLY A 462 1.30 0.84 31.22
N LEU A 463 0.24 0.97 30.42
CA LEU A 463 0.35 1.42 29.04
C LEU A 463 0.16 2.94 29.06
N TYR A 464 1.17 3.68 28.64
CA TYR A 464 1.19 5.14 28.72
C TYR A 464 1.05 5.77 27.33
N ARG A 465 0.67 7.04 27.30
CA ARG A 465 0.65 7.89 26.11
C ARG A 465 1.07 9.29 26.52
N LEU A 466 2.07 9.86 25.85
CA LEU A 466 2.59 11.19 26.12
C LEU A 466 2.10 12.16 25.04
N VAL A 467 1.33 13.19 25.39
CA VAL A 467 0.65 14.06 24.42
C VAL A 467 1.13 15.50 24.62
N LYS A 468 1.55 16.16 23.54
CA LYS A 468 1.83 17.60 23.54
C LYS A 468 0.51 18.37 23.66
N LYS A 469 0.39 19.26 24.64
CA LYS A 469 -0.82 20.08 24.78
C LYS A 469 -1.02 20.96 23.55
N GLY A 470 -2.25 21.02 23.06
CA GLY A 470 -2.61 21.79 21.87
C GLY A 470 -2.25 21.13 20.53
N ASP A 471 -1.64 19.94 20.51
CA ASP A 471 -1.33 19.25 19.26
C ASP A 471 -2.57 18.57 18.66
N MET A 472 -3.15 19.19 17.63
CA MET A 472 -4.32 18.68 16.91
C MET A 472 -4.02 17.48 15.98
N ARG A 473 -2.74 17.12 15.80
CA ARG A 473 -2.34 16.06 14.86
C ARG A 473 -2.46 14.65 15.43
N GLU A 474 -2.66 14.50 16.76
CA GLU A 474 -2.82 13.21 17.44
C GLU A 474 -1.66 12.21 17.21
N LEU A 475 -0.44 12.72 17.10
CA LEU A 475 0.76 11.93 16.74
C LEU A 475 1.20 10.93 17.82
N SER A 476 0.73 11.08 19.05
CA SER A 476 1.21 10.30 20.19
C SER A 476 0.82 8.81 20.11
N ARG A 477 1.81 7.95 20.35
CA ARG A 477 1.67 6.48 20.36
C ARG A 477 1.68 5.91 21.78
N PRO A 478 0.98 4.78 22.01
CA PRO A 478 1.08 4.04 23.26
C PRO A 478 2.47 3.43 23.43
N PHE A 479 2.93 3.38 24.67
CA PHE A 479 4.16 2.68 25.03
C PHE A 479 4.07 2.07 26.43
N THR A 480 4.82 1.00 26.66
CA THR A 480 5.12 0.50 28.00
C THR A 480 6.53 0.95 28.39
N ILE A 481 6.85 0.84 29.69
CA ILE A 481 8.18 1.14 30.21
C ILE A 481 8.88 -0.17 30.53
N SER A 482 10.02 -0.42 29.88
CA SER A 482 10.92 -1.55 30.16
C SER A 482 12.34 -1.03 30.30
N ASN A 483 13.05 -1.41 31.36
CA ASN A 483 14.41 -0.96 31.65
C ASN A 483 14.61 0.58 31.53
N LYS A 484 13.63 1.36 32.02
CA LYS A 484 13.59 2.84 31.92
C LYS A 484 13.52 3.39 30.48
N THR A 485 13.14 2.57 29.50
CA THR A 485 12.99 2.97 28.09
C THR A 485 11.55 2.78 27.61
N GLN A 486 11.14 3.60 26.65
CA GLN A 486 9.85 3.50 25.97
C GLN A 486 9.86 2.30 25.02
N VAL A 487 8.93 1.36 25.20
CA VAL A 487 8.67 0.26 24.28
C VAL A 487 7.34 0.54 23.58
N TRP A 488 7.39 0.83 22.29
CA TRP A 488 6.23 1.25 21.50
C TRP A 488 5.28 0.12 21.16
N TRP A 489 3.99 0.45 21.07
CA TRP A 489 2.91 -0.47 20.71
C TRP A 489 1.99 0.10 19.63
#